data_AF-A0A4U0U191-F1
#
_entry.id   AF-A0A4U0U191-F1
#
_cell.length_a   1.000
_cell.length_b   1.000
_cell.length_c   1.000
_cell.angle_alpha   90.00
_cell.angle_beta   90.00
_cell.angle_gamma   90.00
#
_symmetry.space_group_name_H-M   'P 1'
#
loop_
_entity.id
_entity.type
_entity.pdbx_description
1 polymer ?
#
loop_
_entity_poly.entity_id
_entity_poly.type
_entity_poly.pdbx_seq_one_letter_code
_entity_poly.pdbx_strand_id
1 'polypeptide(L)' 'MCQYEVIHFHCGHAGRRLIKHCHFARNDPNHQCFGAWSIKREWISANQLCQACGQQQVLRRAQQAQVRI' A
#
# COMPACT_ATOMS: atom_id res chain seq x y z
N MET A 1 -12.44 7.75 14.65
CA MET A 1 -12.19 7.64 13.20
C MET A 1 -10.84 7.00 12.94
N CYS A 2 -10.72 6.20 11.89
CA CYS A 2 -9.43 5.71 11.40
C CYS A 2 -8.68 6.86 10.70
N GLN A 3 -7.36 6.87 10.82
CA GLN A 3 -6.51 7.87 10.16
C GLN A 3 -5.55 7.18 9.21
N TYR A 4 -5.44 7.73 8.01
CA TYR A 4 -4.61 7.19 6.95
C TYR A 4 -3.57 8.20 6.49
N GLU A 5 -2.52 7.68 5.87
CA GLU A 5 -1.63 8.42 4.99
C GLU A 5 -1.81 7.96 3.55
N VAL A 6 -1.56 8.87 2.60
CA VAL A 6 -1.47 8.55 1.18
C VAL A 6 -0.01 8.57 0.75
N ILE A 7 0.38 7.54 0.01
CA ILE A 7 1.73 7.35 -0.51
C ILE A 7 1.64 7.37 -2.03
N HIS A 8 2.32 8.31 -2.66
CA HIS A 8 2.49 8.35 -4.11
C HIS A 8 3.76 7.58 -4.47
N PHE A 9 3.60 6.49 -5.23
CA PHE A 9 4.71 5.64 -5.64
C PHE A 9 5.29 6.10 -6.98
N HIS A 10 6.55 5.71 -7.21
CA HIS A 10 7.25 6.02 -8.46
C HIS A 10 6.54 5.46 -9.71
N CYS A 11 5.79 4.37 -9.56
CA CYS A 11 5.01 3.79 -10.65
C CYS A 11 3.74 4.58 -11.02
N GLY A 12 3.51 5.76 -10.43
CA GLY A 12 2.31 6.59 -10.69
C GLY A 12 1.05 6.13 -9.96
N HIS A 13 1.14 5.10 -9.11
CA HIS A 13 0.04 4.63 -8.28
C HIS A 13 0.04 5.31 -6.91
N ALA A 14 -1.13 5.47 -6.31
CA ALA A 14 -1.28 5.89 -4.92
C ALA A 14 -1.70 4.71 -4.03
N GLY A 15 -1.11 4.60 -2.85
CA GLY A 15 -1.51 3.65 -1.81
C GLY A 15 -1.96 4.36 -0.57
N ARG A 16 -2.91 3.75 0.16
CA ARG A 16 -3.39 4.25 1.43
C ARG A 16 -2.93 3.33 2.55
N ARG A 17 -2.24 3.89 3.55
CA ARG A 17 -1.76 3.14 4.72
C ARG A 17 -2.44 3.64 5.98
N LEU A 18 -2.95 2.71 6.79
CA LEU A 18 -3.54 3.04 8.09
C LEU A 18 -2.41 3.42 9.06
N ILE A 19 -2.55 4.59 9.71
CA ILE A 19 -1.58 5.09 10.70
C ILE A 19 -2.18 5.14 12.11
N LYS A 20 -3.51 5.18 12.23
CA LYS A 20 -4.20 5.13 13.52
C LYS A 20 -5.54 4.40 13.39
N HIS A 21 -5.68 3.35 14.19
CA HIS A 21 -6.93 2.62 14.36
C HIS A 21 -7.99 3.48 15.08
N CYS A 22 -9.26 3.34 14.70
CA CYS A 22 -10.36 3.91 15.48
C CYS A 22 -10.52 3.15 16.81
N HIS A 23 -11.36 3.65 17.73
CA HIS A 23 -11.58 2.99 19.03
C HIS A 23 -12.03 1.53 18.88
N PHE A 24 -12.98 1.27 17.98
CA PHE A 24 -13.53 -0.06 17.72
C PHE A 24 -12.52 -1.02 17.08
N ALA A 25 -11.58 -0.49 16.30
CA ALA A 25 -10.60 -1.26 15.55
C ALA A 25 -9.40 -1.74 16.39
N ARG A 26 -9.28 -1.31 17.65
CA ARG A 26 -8.09 -1.60 18.47
C ARG A 26 -7.89 -3.08 18.78
N ASN A 27 -8.96 -3.87 18.73
CA ASN A 27 -8.95 -5.29 19.07
C ASN A 27 -9.26 -6.22 17.88
N ASP A 28 -9.46 -5.67 16.69
CA ASP A 28 -9.81 -6.44 15.49
C ASP A 28 -8.79 -6.16 14.36
N PRO A 29 -7.86 -7.09 14.09
CA PRO A 29 -6.87 -6.97 13.03
C PRO A 29 -7.48 -6.81 11.64
N ASN A 30 -8.70 -7.31 11.43
CA ASN A 30 -9.42 -7.28 10.17
C ASN A 30 -10.45 -6.15 10.12
N HIS A 31 -10.36 -5.18 11.03
CA HIS A 31 -11.36 -4.13 11.14
C HIS A 31 -11.49 -3.33 9.84
N GLN A 32 -12.59 -3.59 9.14
CA GLN A 32 -13.02 -2.78 8.01
C GLN A 32 -13.69 -1.53 8.59
N CYS A 33 -12.95 -0.41 8.57
CA CYS A 33 -13.41 0.85 9.15
C CYS A 33 -14.52 1.45 8.27
N PHE A 34 -15.77 0.99 8.44
CA PHE A 34 -16.94 1.46 7.69
C PHE A 34 -17.43 2.85 8.12
N GLY A 35 -16.95 3.37 9.26
CA GLY A 35 -17.26 4.70 9.75
C GLY A 35 -16.37 5.81 9.16
N ALA A 36 -16.52 7.03 9.68
CA ALA A 36 -15.72 8.17 9.25
C ALA A 36 -14.20 7.93 9.38
N TRP A 37 -13.45 8.38 8.38
CA TRP A 37 -12.00 8.34 8.31
C TRP A 37 -11.43 9.65 7.75
N SER A 38 -10.13 9.87 7.98
CA SER A 38 -9.43 11.07 7.49
C SER A 38 -8.04 10.74 6.96
N ILE A 39 -7.59 11.44 5.92
CA ILE A 39 -6.18 11.47 5.50
C ILE A 39 -5.46 12.54 6.33
N LYS A 40 -4.35 12.17 6.95
CA LYS A 40 -3.55 13.09 7.80
C LYS A 40 -2.33 13.65 7.11
N ARG A 41 -1.78 12.91 6.16
CA ARG A 41 -0.64 13.34 5.36
C ARG A 41 -0.61 12.60 4.04
N GLU A 42 0.07 13.22 3.11
CA GLU A 42 0.34 12.71 1.79
C GLU A 42 1.82 12.95 1.48
N TRP A 43 2.50 11.94 0.93
CA TRP A 43 3.92 12.03 0.64
C TRP A 43 4.31 11.13 -0.54
N ILE A 44 5.45 11.44 -1.16
CA ILE A 44 5.96 10.74 -2.34
C ILE A 44 7.07 9.79 -1.90
N SER A 45 6.91 8.49 -2.20
CA SER A 45 7.96 7.49 -2.05
C SER A 45 8.71 7.34 -3.37
N ALA A 46 9.65 8.26 -3.62
CA ALA A 46 10.31 8.45 -4.91
C ALA A 46 11.01 7.20 -5.46
N ASN A 47 11.43 6.27 -4.59
CA ASN A 47 12.18 5.08 -4.98
C ASN A 47 11.42 3.76 -4.74
N GLN A 48 10.13 3.82 -4.41
CA GLN A 48 9.33 2.62 -4.16
C GLN A 48 8.25 2.44 -5.24
N LEU A 49 8.11 1.19 -5.68
CA LEU A 49 6.96 0.73 -6.44
C LEU A 49 5.83 0.36 -5.49
N CYS A 50 4.59 0.45 -5.97
CA CYS A 50 3.48 -0.15 -5.25
C CYS A 50 3.62 -1.68 -5.22
N GLN A 51 2.94 -2.33 -4.27
CA GLN A 51 2.98 -3.79 -4.11
C GLN A 51 2.68 -4.55 -5.42
N ALA A 52 1.65 -4.14 -6.15
CA ALA A 52 1.27 -4.78 -7.41
C ALA A 52 2.36 -4.66 -8.49
N CYS A 53 2.91 -3.46 -8.71
CA CYS A 53 3.99 -3.26 -9.67
C CYS A 53 5.28 -3.98 -9.25
N GLY A 54 5.59 -3.99 -7.96
CA GLY A 54 6.73 -4.75 -7.41
C GLY A 54 6.59 -6.25 -7.66
N GLN A 55 5.42 -6.82 -7.39
CA GLN A 55 5.13 -8.23 -7.65
C GLN A 55 5.21 -8.56 -9.15
N GLN A 56 4.64 -7.73 -10.02
CA GLN A 56 4.74 -7.92 -11.47
C GLN A 56 6.20 -7.88 -11.95
N GLN A 57 7.02 -6.99 -11.41
CA GLN A 57 8.44 -6.92 -11.76
C GLN A 57 9.19 -8.20 -11.34
N VAL A 58 8.90 -8.73 -10.14
CA VAL A 58 9.48 -10.00 -9.66
C VAL A 58 9.08 -11.15 -10.57
N LEU A 59 7.79 -11.27 -10.92
CA LEU A 59 7.29 -12.32 -11.81
C LEU A 59 7.93 -12.24 -13.21
N ARG A 60 8.02 -11.04 -13.80
CA ARG A 60 8.69 -10.85 -15.11
C ARG A 60 10.16 -11.24 -15.06
N ARG A 61 10.88 -10.89 -13.99
CA ARG A 61 12.29 -11.29 -13.80
C ARG A 61 12.45 -12.80 -13.66
N ALA A 62 11.57 -13.45 -12.91
CA ALA A 62 11.56 -14.90 -12.78
C ALA A 62 11.32 -15.61 -14.12
N GLN A 63 10.37 -15.12 -14.92
CA GLN A 63 10.11 -15.64 -16.27
C GLN A 63 11.32 -15.49 -17.20
N GLN A 64 11.96 -14.31 -17.21
CA GLN A 64 13.15 -14.07 -18.03
C GLN A 64 14.34 -14.96 -17.66
N ALA A 65 14.49 -15.31 -16.38
CA ALA A 65 15.53 -16.23 -15.92
C ALA A 65 15.30 -17.67 -16.41
N GLN A 66 14.05 -18.11 -16.51
CA GLN A 66 13.68 -19.46 -16.96
C GLN A 66 13.85 -19.66 -18.47
N VAL A 67 13.71 -18.60 -19.28
CA VAL A 67 13.85 -18.65 -20.75
C VAL A 67 15.32 -18.71 -21.20
N ARG A 68 16.28 -18.48 -20.30
CA ARG A 68 17.72 -18.47 -20.61
C ARG A 68 18.43 -19.83 -20.43
N ILE A 69 17.67 -20.92 -20.26
CA ILE A 69 18.15 -22.31 -20.18
C ILE A 69 17.72 -23.03 -21.46
#